data_AF-A0AAX3LKP8-F1
#
_entry.id   AF-A0AAX3LKP8-F1
#
_cell.length_a   1.000
_cell.length_b   1.000
_cell.length_c   1.000
_cell.angle_alpha   90.00
_cell.angle_beta   90.00
_cell.angle_gamma   90.00
#
_symmetry.space_group_name_H-M   'P 1'
#
loop_
_entity.id
_entity.type
_entity.pdbx_description
1 polymer ?
#
loop_
_entity_poly.entity_id
_entity_poly.type
_entity_poly.pdbx_seq_one_letter_code
_entity_poly.pdbx_strand_id
1 'polypeptide(L)' 'MPLQNRVQPDGEIIAHPARGSFMGNRGILHDDHGLHLKRRWAHQNWVCCRLSF' A
#
# COMPACT_ATOMS: atom_id res chain seq x y z
N MET A 1 1.07 8.43 13.60
CA MET A 1 0.62 8.92 12.28
C MET A 1 0.59 7.72 11.32
N PRO A 2 -0.31 7.66 10.32
CA PRO A 2 -0.32 6.54 9.37
C PRO A 2 0.95 6.55 8.51
N LEU A 3 1.43 5.36 8.14
CA LEU A 3 2.39 5.22 7.04
C LEU A 3 1.69 5.47 5.69
N GLN A 4 2.45 5.54 4.60
CA GLN A 4 1.93 5.72 3.25
C GLN A 4 0.98 4.58 2.83
N ASN A 5 -0.31 4.77 3.10
CA ASN A 5 -1.35 3.75 3.04
C ASN A 5 -2.40 4.03 1.96
N ARG A 6 -2.21 5.06 1.12
CA ARG A 6 -3.12 5.43 0.04
C ARG A 6 -2.34 5.64 -1.25
N VAL A 7 -2.86 5.10 -2.34
CA VAL A 7 -2.35 5.33 -3.71
C VAL A 7 -3.26 6.34 -4.41
N GLN A 8 -2.67 7.40 -4.95
CA GLN A 8 -3.34 8.42 -5.76
C GLN A 8 -3.51 7.95 -7.21
N PRO A 9 -4.39 8.56 -8.03
CA PRO A 9 -4.57 8.18 -9.43
C PRO A 9 -3.29 8.26 -10.29
N ASP A 10 -2.34 9.13 -9.94
CA ASP A 10 -1.03 9.26 -10.58
C ASP A 10 0.01 8.24 -10.08
N GLY A 11 -0.36 7.35 -9.16
CA GLY A 11 0.50 6.34 -8.58
C GLY A 11 1.39 6.82 -7.43
N GLU A 12 1.22 8.05 -6.96
CA GLU A 12 1.85 8.52 -5.72
C GLU A 12 1.29 7.77 -4.51
N ILE A 13 2.16 7.38 -3.57
CA ILE A 13 1.74 6.72 -2.33
C ILE A 13 1.95 7.69 -1.17
N ILE A 14 0.84 8.09 -0.54
CA ILE A 14 0.80 9.12 0.49
C ILE A 14 0.29 8.57 1.83
N ALA A 15 0.68 9.21 2.93
CA ALA A 15 0.11 8.95 4.25
C ALA A 15 -1.25 9.63 4.38
N HIS A 16 -2.30 8.88 4.70
CA HIS A 16 -3.66 9.41 4.82
C HIS A 16 -4.41 8.78 6.01
N PRO A 17 -5.16 9.56 6.82
CA PRO A 17 -5.81 9.03 8.02
C PRO A 17 -6.92 8.02 7.72
N ALA A 18 -7.62 8.17 6.59
CA ALA A 18 -8.71 7.26 6.21
C ALA A 18 -8.27 5.79 6.12
N ARG A 19 -9.19 4.89 6.46
CA ARG A 19 -9.06 3.44 6.29
C ARG A 19 -10.02 2.98 5.19
N GLY A 20 -9.47 2.46 4.11
CA GLY A 20 -10.26 1.82 3.06
C GLY A 20 -10.55 0.36 3.39
N SER A 21 -11.49 -0.24 2.66
CA SER A 21 -11.77 -1.69 2.74
C SER A 21 -10.68 -2.53 2.06
N PHE A 22 -9.87 -1.92 1.20
CA PHE A 22 -8.84 -2.58 0.40
C PHE A 22 -7.52 -1.80 0.44
N MET A 23 -6.41 -2.50 0.22
CA MET A 23 -5.09 -1.91 0.06
C MET A 23 -4.77 -1.73 -1.43
N GLY A 24 -4.36 -0.52 -1.80
CA GLY A 24 -4.07 -0.12 -3.18
C GLY A 24 -2.63 -0.40 -3.64
N ASN A 25 -1.85 -1.25 -2.97
CA ASN A 25 -0.50 -1.63 -3.40
C ASN A 25 -0.41 -3.12 -3.81
N ARG A 26 0.61 -3.45 -4.61
CA ARG A 26 0.89 -4.81 -5.08
C ARG A 26 2.03 -5.43 -4.28
N GLY A 27 1.72 -5.80 -3.03
CA GLY A 27 2.63 -6.44 -2.09
C GLY A 27 3.22 -5.51 -1.03
N ILE A 28 4.22 -5.99 -0.32
CA ILE A 28 4.83 -5.28 0.81
C ILE A 28 5.89 -4.30 0.27
N LEU A 29 5.59 -3.01 0.37
CA LEU A 29 6.48 -1.92 -0.11
C LEU A 29 7.17 -1.16 1.02
N HIS A 30 6.77 -1.41 2.26
CA HIS A 30 7.37 -0.77 3.43
C HIS A 30 8.47 -1.66 4.01
N ASP A 31 9.56 -1.03 4.45
CA ASP A 31 10.59 -1.61 5.30
C ASP A 31 10.74 -0.79 6.60
N ASP A 32 11.80 -1.06 7.37
CA ASP A 32 12.08 -0.37 8.64
C ASP A 32 12.30 1.15 8.47
N HIS A 33 12.55 1.62 7.25
CA HIS A 33 12.74 3.02 6.89
C HIS A 33 11.52 3.65 6.20
N GLY A 34 10.43 2.89 6.05
CA GLY A 34 9.19 3.35 5.42
C GLY A 34 9.04 2.85 3.99
N LEU A 35 8.45 3.66 3.12
CA LEU A 35 8.17 3.25 1.73
C LEU A 35 9.46 3.14 0.91
N HIS A 36 9.65 2.01 0.25
CA HIS A 36 10.81 1.77 -0.59
C HIS A 36 10.82 2.68 -1.83
N LEU A 37 11.73 3.66 -1.88
CA LEU A 37 11.74 4.79 -2.83
C LEU A 37 11.63 4.40 -4.32
N LYS A 38 12.21 3.26 -4.71
CA LYS A 38 12.25 2.81 -6.12
C LYS A 38 11.25 1.70 -6.46
N ARG A 39 10.65 1.04 -5.46
CA ARG A 39 9.82 -0.14 -5.69
C ARG A 39 8.35 0.26 -5.76
N ARG A 40 7.77 0.18 -6.96
CA ARG A 40 6.34 0.49 -7.19
C ARG A 40 5.42 -0.72 -6.94
N TRP A 41 5.94 -1.94 -7.07
CA TRP A 41 5.25 -3.20 -6.74
C TRP A 41 6.26 -4.28 -6.35
N ALA A 42 5.85 -5.22 -5.50
CA ALA A 42 6.62 -6.42 -5.17
C ALA A 42 6.13 -7.64 -5.98
N HIS A 43 4.89 -7.63 -6.45
CA HIS A 43 4.27 -8.73 -7.20
C HIS A 43 3.46 -8.19 -8.40
N GLN A 44 3.20 -9.02 -9.41
CA GLN A 44 2.37 -8.61 -10.57
C GLN A 44 0.89 -8.47 -10.20
N ASN A 45 0.39 -9.34 -9.33
CA ASN A 45 -1.02 -9.47 -9.02
C ASN A 45 -1.45 -8.56 -7.87
N TRP A 46 -2.73 -8.18 -7.90
CA TRP A 46 -3.42 -7.57 -6.77
C TRP A 46 -3.84 -8.65 -5.77
N VAL A 47 -3.72 -8.34 -4.48
CA VAL A 47 -4.09 -9.25 -3.39
C VAL A 47 -4.99 -8.52 -2.41
N CYS A 48 -6.06 -9.19 -1.98
CA CYS A 48 -6.88 -8.77 -0.85
C CYS A 48 -7.07 -9.96 0.08
N CYS A 49 -6.86 -9.77 1.38
CA CYS A 49 -7.16 -10.78 2.38
C CYS A 49 -8.67 -10.81 2.67
N ARG A 50 -9.22 -12.00 2.93
CA ARG A 50 -10.54 -12.14 3.57
C ARG A 50 -10.35 -11.95 5.08
N LEU A 51 -11.22 -11.16 5.71
CA LEU A 51 -11.09 -10.83 7.13
C LEU A 51 -11.59 -11.94 8.08
N SER A 52 -12.30 -12.94 7.58
CA SER A 52 -12.80 -14.11 8.33
C SER A 52 -13.09 -15.30 7.39
N PHE A 53 -13.16 -16.53 7.90
CA PHE A 53 -13.55 -17.71 7.12
C PHE A 53 -15.01 -18.06 7.36
#